data_AF-A0A821WKW8-F1
#
_entry.id   AF-A0A821WKW8-F1
#
_cell.length_a   1.000
_cell.length_b   1.000
_cell.length_c   1.000
_cell.angle_alpha   90.00
_cell.angle_beta   90.00
_cell.angle_gamma   90.00
#
_symmetry.space_group_name_H-M   'P 1'
#
loop_
_entity.id
_entity.type
_entity.pdbx_description
1 polymer ?
#
loop_
_entity_poly.entity_id
_entity_poly.type
_entity_poly.pdbx_seq_one_letter_code
_entity_poly.pdbx_strand_id
1 'polypeptide(L)'
;MEEKKEFRSFVLQLKLFNPSWEAKDITNFLVQSENPPPYRTKNGLRLKIWRILKRNQVNDLPRSGAPRTAATNEYIQSVKLNLQLTKNASIRNV
;
A
#
# COMPACT_ATOMS: atom_id res chain seq x y z
N MET A 1 0.54 20.62 -9.96
CA MET A 1 1.58 20.08 -9.06
C MET A 1 1.10 18.72 -8.61
N GLU A 2 1.79 17.65 -8.99
CA GLU A 2 1.32 16.28 -8.77
C GLU A 2 1.43 15.93 -7.28
N GLU A 3 0.28 15.89 -6.60
CA GLU A 3 0.22 15.69 -5.15
C GLU A 3 0.62 14.24 -4.82
N LYS A 4 1.80 14.07 -4.23
CA LYS A 4 2.36 12.76 -3.87
C LYS A 4 1.98 12.44 -2.43
N LYS A 5 1.27 11.34 -2.20
CA LYS A 5 1.06 10.83 -0.83
C LYS A 5 2.16 9.84 -0.45
N GLU A 6 2.54 9.89 0.82
CA GLU A 6 3.54 8.97 1.35
C GLU A 6 3.02 7.53 1.32
N PHE A 7 3.80 6.63 0.74
CA PHE A 7 3.44 5.21 0.62
C PHE A 7 3.18 4.56 1.99
N ARG A 8 3.87 5.04 3.04
CA ARG A 8 3.65 4.61 4.43
C ARG A 8 2.21 4.86 4.88
N SER A 9 1.75 6.10 4.79
CA SER A 9 0.40 6.51 5.20
C SER A 9 -0.67 5.72 4.44
N PHE A 10 -0.42 5.48 3.15
CA PHE A 10 -1.28 4.67 2.32
C PHE A 10 -1.37 3.21 2.79
N VAL A 11 -0.23 2.55 3.06
CA VAL A 11 -0.21 1.16 3.59
C VAL A 11 -0.92 1.06 4.95
N LEU A 12 -0.72 2.03 5.83
CA LEU A 12 -1.39 2.06 7.14
C LEU A 12 -2.91 2.21 6.99
N GLN A 13 -3.38 3.04 6.05
CA GLN A 13 -4.82 3.14 5.73
C GLN A 13 -5.38 1.80 5.24
N LEU A 14 -4.67 1.08 4.36
CA LEU A 14 -5.10 -0.25 3.91
C LEU A 14 -5.24 -1.24 5.07
N LYS A 15 -4.30 -1.21 6.02
CA LYS A 15 -4.35 -2.04 7.23
C LYS A 15 -5.51 -1.66 8.15
N LEU A 16 -5.83 -0.37 8.26
CA LEU A 16 -7.00 0.08 9.03
C LEU A 16 -8.31 -0.38 8.38
N PHE A 17 -8.41 -0.35 7.05
CA PHE A 17 -9.61 -0.81 6.34
C PHE A 17 -9.79 -2.33 6.37
N ASN A 18 -8.68 -3.09 6.40
CA ASN A 18 -8.70 -4.55 6.48
C ASN A 18 -7.71 -5.03 7.56
N PRO A 19 -8.12 -5.04 8.85
CA PRO A 19 -7.23 -5.37 9.96
C PRO A 19 -6.65 -6.80 9.89
N SER A 20 -7.32 -7.74 9.22
CA SER A 20 -6.84 -9.11 9.03
C SER A 20 -5.70 -9.23 8.01
N TRP A 21 -5.51 -8.24 7.13
CA TRP A 21 -4.52 -8.34 6.05
C TRP A 21 -3.09 -8.33 6.57
N GLU A 22 -2.32 -9.34 6.19
CA GLU A 22 -0.88 -9.39 6.42
C GLU A 22 -0.13 -8.64 5.32
N ALA A 23 1.19 -8.48 5.50
CA ALA A 23 2.03 -7.86 4.49
C ALA A 23 1.93 -8.55 3.12
N LYS A 24 1.74 -9.88 3.09
CA LYS A 24 1.57 -10.65 1.84
C LYS A 24 0.29 -10.27 1.10
N ASP A 25 -0.80 -10.05 1.83
CA ASP A 25 -2.13 -9.79 1.28
C ASP A 25 -2.17 -8.38 0.68
N ILE A 26 -1.67 -7.39 1.43
CA ILE A 26 -1.50 -6.02 0.93
C ILE A 26 -0.58 -6.02 -0.29
N THR A 27 0.52 -6.78 -0.28
CA THR A 27 1.41 -6.85 -1.45
C THR A 27 0.70 -7.39 -2.68
N ASN A 28 -0.02 -8.51 -2.55
CA ASN A 28 -0.74 -9.12 -3.66
C ASN A 28 -1.79 -8.17 -4.22
N PHE A 29 -2.57 -7.53 -3.33
CA PHE A 29 -3.58 -6.56 -3.70
C PHE A 29 -2.99 -5.35 -4.43
N LEU A 30 -1.87 -4.80 -3.94
CA LEU A 30 -1.19 -3.66 -4.55
C LEU A 30 -0.56 -3.99 -5.92
N VAL A 31 -0.08 -5.22 -6.12
CA VAL A 31 0.47 -5.68 -7.41
C VAL A 31 -0.61 -5.99 -8.44
N GLN A 32 -1.83 -6.34 -7.99
CA GLN A 32 -3.00 -6.52 -8.84
C GLN A 32 -3.64 -5.20 -9.28
N SER A 33 -3.22 -4.08 -8.69
CA SER A 33 -3.76 -2.77 -9.03
C SER A 33 -3.12 -2.22 -10.28
N GLU A 34 -3.89 -1.50 -11.11
CA GLU A 34 -3.36 -0.90 -12.33
C GLU A 34 -2.27 0.14 -11.98
N ASN A 35 -1.23 0.22 -12.80
CA ASN A 35 -0.11 1.14 -12.65
C ASN A 35 0.61 1.05 -11.29
N PRO A 36 1.11 -0.14 -10.88
CA PRO A 36 1.87 -0.25 -9.65
C PRO A 36 3.12 0.65 -9.71
N PRO A 37 3.46 1.38 -8.64
CA PRO A 37 4.69 2.16 -8.59
C PRO A 37 5.86 1.25 -8.93
N PRO A 38 6.92 1.78 -9.58
CA PRO A 38 8.08 0.98 -9.93
C PRO A 38 8.74 0.46 -8.65
N TYR A 39 8.50 -0.81 -8.35
CA TYR A 39 9.17 -1.52 -7.26
C TYR A 39 10.15 -2.50 -7.85
N ARG A 40 11.34 -2.55 -7.25
CA ARG A 40 12.45 -3.38 -7.72
C ARG A 40 12.06 -4.86 -7.82
N THR A 41 11.25 -5.37 -6.89
CA THR A 41 10.67 -6.73 -6.90
C THR A 41 9.43 -6.81 -6.00
N LYS A 42 8.54 -7.78 -6.26
CA LYS A 42 7.41 -8.13 -5.37
C LYS A 42 7.87 -8.44 -3.94
N ASN A 43 8.99 -9.15 -3.80
CA ASN A 43 9.59 -9.44 -2.49
C ASN A 43 10.08 -8.17 -1.79
N GLY A 44 10.67 -7.23 -2.52
CA GLY A 44 11.08 -5.93 -1.98
C GLY A 44 9.90 -5.11 -1.47
N LEU A 45 8.79 -5.10 -2.23
CA LEU A 45 7.54 -4.47 -1.82
C LEU A 45 6.97 -5.13 -0.54
N ARG A 46 6.93 -6.46 -0.50
CA ARG A 46 6.49 -7.22 0.68
C ARG A 46 7.31 -6.92 1.92
N LEU A 47 8.64 -6.92 1.80
CA LEU A 47 9.54 -6.59 2.92
C LEU A 47 9.31 -5.16 3.42
N LYS A 48 9.06 -4.22 2.50
CA LYS A 48 8.77 -2.84 2.85
C LYS A 48 7.45 -2.70 3.61
N ILE A 49 6.38 -3.31 3.10
CA ILE A 49 5.07 -3.33 3.76
C ILE A 49 5.20 -3.99 5.13
N TRP A 50 5.88 -5.13 5.22
CA TRP A 50 6.14 -5.81 6.49
C TRP A 50 6.86 -4.91 7.49
N ARG A 51 7.88 -4.17 7.06
CA ARG A 51 8.58 -3.17 7.90
C ARG A 51 7.64 -2.06 8.36
N ILE A 52 6.78 -1.54 7.49
CA ILE A 52 5.80 -0.50 7.84
C ILE A 52 4.83 -1.02 8.92
N LEU A 53 4.25 -2.21 8.72
CA LEU A 53 3.27 -2.81 9.62
C LEU A 53 3.88 -3.23 10.97
N LYS A 54 5.06 -3.86 10.96
CA LYS A 54 5.72 -4.31 12.19
C LYS A 54 6.27 -3.18 13.03
N ARG A 55 6.71 -2.09 12.39
CA ARG A 55 7.39 -1.03 13.13
C ARG A 55 6.43 -0.16 13.91
N ASN A 56 5.26 0.21 13.37
CA ASN A 56 4.21 1.06 13.99
C ASN A 56 4.65 2.22 14.93
N GLN A 57 5.93 2.60 14.96
CA GLN A 57 6.56 3.50 15.91
C GLN A 57 7.53 4.38 15.13
N VAL A 58 7.03 5.58 14.84
CA VAL A 58 7.66 6.91 14.85
C VAL A 58 8.96 7.16 14.07
N ASN A 59 9.82 6.19 13.77
CA ASN A 59 11.08 6.43 13.06
C ASN A 59 11.16 5.63 11.74
N ASP A 60 10.38 6.05 10.73
CA ASP A 60 10.94 6.08 9.37
C ASP A 60 11.82 7.33 9.27
N LEU A 61 12.94 7.33 10.00
CA LEU A 61 14.04 8.17 9.60
C LEU A 61 14.48 7.65 8.23
N PRO A 62 14.49 8.48 7.18
CA PRO A 62 15.17 8.09 5.95
C PRO A 62 16.57 7.62 6.38
N ARG A 63 16.96 6.40 5.96
CA ARG A 63 18.37 6.03 6.07
C ARG A 63 19.12 7.09 5.26
N SER A 64 19.75 8.04 5.95
CA SER A 64 20.66 9.06 5.42
C SER A 64 20.32 9.55 4.00
N GLY A 65 19.52 10.60 3.85
CA GLY A 65 19.35 11.31 2.58
C GLY A 65 18.49 10.62 1.50
N ALA A 66 17.99 9.40 1.72
CA ALA A 66 17.11 8.74 0.75
C ALA A 66 15.69 9.35 0.74
N PRO A 67 15.11 9.70 -0.42
CA PRO A 67 13.76 10.25 -0.50
C PRO A 67 12.73 9.22 -0.04
N ARG A 68 11.69 9.69 0.67
CA ARG A 68 10.55 8.86 1.04
C ARG A 68 9.90 8.32 -0.23
N THR A 69 9.48 7.07 -0.19
CA THR A 69 8.75 6.51 -1.33
C THR A 69 7.35 7.08 -1.35
N ALA A 70 7.04 7.75 -2.45
CA ALA A 70 5.72 8.25 -2.76
C ALA A 70 4.93 7.20 -3.55
N ALA A 71 3.61 7.25 -3.39
CA ALA A 71 2.67 6.71 -4.36
C ALA A 71 2.07 7.89 -5.14
N THR A 72 1.88 7.71 -6.45
CA THR A 72 1.16 8.69 -7.28
C THR A 72 -0.32 8.68 -6.90
N ASN A 73 -1.00 9.81 -7.10
CA ASN A 73 -2.44 9.88 -6.86
C ASN A 73 -3.23 8.92 -7.75
N GLU A 74 -2.82 8.77 -9.02
CA GLU A 74 -3.45 7.82 -9.96
C GLU A 74 -3.44 6.40 -9.41
N TYR A 75 -2.29 5.95 -8.91
CA TYR A 75 -2.17 4.62 -8.31
C TYR A 75 -3.08 4.47 -7.08
N ILE A 76 -3.12 5.49 -6.23
CA ILE A 76 -3.97 5.48 -5.04
C ILE A 76 -5.45 5.38 -5.42
N GLN A 77 -5.89 6.07 -6.48
CA GLN A 77 -7.28 5.99 -6.95
C GLN A 77 -7.60 4.63 -7.55
N SER A 78 -6.71 4.05 -8.36
CA SER A 78 -6.85 2.68 -8.87
C SER A 78 -7.02 1.67 -7.73
N VAL A 79 -6.17 1.76 -6.70
CA VAL A 79 -6.25 0.87 -5.55
C VAL A 79 -7.57 1.05 -4.78
N LYS A 80 -8.04 2.30 -4.59
CA LYS A 80 -9.33 2.56 -3.95
C LYS A 80 -10.51 1.97 -4.72
N LEU A 81 -10.50 2.10 -6.05
CA LEU A 81 -11.51 1.51 -6.91
C LEU A 81 -11.51 -0.02 -6.76
N ASN A 82 -10.34 -0.65 -6.80
CA ASN A 82 -10.21 -2.10 -6.59
C ASN A 82 -10.69 -2.55 -5.20
N LEU A 83 -10.48 -1.74 -4.16
CA LEU A 83 -11.02 -1.99 -2.82
C LEU A 83 -12.54 -1.96 -2.81
N GLN A 84 -13.15 -0.97 -3.45
CA GLN A 84 -14.61 -0.87 -3.55
C GLN A 84 -15.18 -2.07 -4.31
N LEU A 85 -14.58 -2.44 -5.44
CA LEU A 85 -14.99 -3.62 -6.21
C LEU A 85 -14.88 -4.91 -5.40
N THR A 86 -13.78 -5.11 -4.68
CA THR A 86 -13.56 -6.30 -3.84
C THR A 86 -14.57 -6.36 -2.68
N LYS A 87 -14.84 -5.23 -2.02
CA LYS A 87 -15.87 -5.15 -0.97
C LYS A 87 -17.26 -5.45 -1.50
N ASN A 88 -17.63 -4.85 -2.63
CA ASN A 88 -18.94 -5.06 -3.25
C ASN A 88 -19.12 -6.51 -3.73
N ALA A 89 -18.06 -7.14 -4.24
CA ALA A 89 -18.09 -8.57 -4.58
C ALA A 89 -18.27 -9.45 -3.33
N SER A 90 -17.62 -9.11 -2.22
CA SER A 90 -17.79 -9.83 -0.94
C SER A 90 -19.20 -9.71 -0.36
N ILE A 91 -19.92 -8.60 -0.63
CA ILE A 91 -21.29 -8.38 -0.17
C ILE A 91 -22.31 -9.15 -1.02
N ARG A 92 -22.07 -9.27 -2.34
CA ARG A 92 -22.98 -9.95 -3.28
C ARG A 92 -22.97 -11.48 -3.19
N ASN A 93 -21.99 -12.06 -2.51
CA ASN A 93 -21.90 -13.51 -2.26
C ASN A 93 -22.59 -13.93 -0.94
N VAL A 94 -23.51 -13.11 -0.42
CA VAL A 94 -24.34 -13.38 0.77
C VAL A 94 -25.79 -13.54 0.34
#